data_AF-A0AAT9HA47-F1
#
_entry.id   AF-A0AAT9HA47-F1
#
_cell.length_a   1.000
_cell.length_b   1.000
_cell.length_c   1.000
_cell.angle_alpha   90.00
_cell.angle_beta   90.00
_cell.angle_gamma   90.00
#
_symmetry.space_group_name_H-M   'P 1'
#
loop_
_entity.id
_entity.type
_entity.pdbx_description
1 polymer ?
#
loop_
_entity_poly.entity_id
_entity_poly.type
_entity_poly.pdbx_seq_one_letter_code
_entity_poly.pdbx_strand_id
1 'polypeptide(L)'
;MGAGAQGEVLFIDAREFGVMKNRTLRELTGEEIVGRIGDTVRAWRGVGGVDPYEDVPGFCVSASLDTIAEHDFVLTPGRYVGAAEAEADPDAEPVEQKIARLTALLREQFAESERLAKVVDEQLGRM
;
A
#
# COMPACT_ATOMS: atom_id res chain seq x y z
N MET A 1 22.69 0.80 20.78
CA MET A 1 23.39 0.66 19.48
C MET A 1 22.55 1.41 18.48
N GLY A 2 23.11 2.44 17.84
CA GLY A 2 22.38 3.24 16.83
C GLY A 2 22.21 2.44 15.55
N ALA A 3 20.97 2.19 15.14
CA ALA A 3 20.59 1.24 14.08
C ALA A 3 20.81 1.77 12.65
N GLY A 4 21.91 2.48 12.39
CA GLY A 4 22.46 2.56 11.04
C GLY A 4 23.23 1.27 10.78
N ALA A 5 22.53 0.13 10.89
CA ALA A 5 23.15 -1.17 10.94
C ALA A 5 23.71 -1.53 9.56
N GLN A 6 25.02 -1.79 9.52
CA GLN A 6 25.71 -2.20 8.31
C GLN A 6 25.01 -3.44 7.72
N GLY A 7 24.44 -3.33 6.52
CA GLY A 7 23.66 -4.41 5.90
C GLY A 7 22.14 -4.25 5.96
N GLU A 8 21.64 -3.12 6.47
CA GLU A 8 20.22 -2.78 6.43
C GLU A 8 19.92 -1.56 5.56
N VAL A 9 18.67 -1.50 5.06
CA VAL A 9 18.12 -0.43 4.25
C VAL A 9 16.84 0.08 4.92
N LEU A 10 16.80 1.36 5.21
CA LEU A 10 15.60 2.05 5.69
C LEU A 10 14.67 2.35 4.51
N PHE A 11 13.47 1.78 4.53
CA PHE A 11 12.37 2.14 3.64
C PHE A 11 11.47 3.17 4.32
N ILE A 12 11.08 4.21 3.58
CA ILE A 12 10.12 5.22 4.02
C ILE A 12 9.05 5.36 2.94
N ASP A 13 7.80 5.11 3.31
CA ASP A 13 6.64 5.33 2.46
C ASP A 13 5.99 6.68 2.79
N ALA A 14 6.22 7.64 1.89
CA ALA A 14 5.68 8.99 2.01
C ALA A 14 4.55 9.24 0.99
N ARG A 15 3.91 8.18 0.46
CA ARG A 15 2.86 8.33 -0.58
C ARG A 15 1.69 9.20 -0.13
N GLU A 16 1.34 9.12 1.15
CA GLU A 16 0.26 9.93 1.74
C GLU A 16 0.71 11.31 2.23
N PHE A 17 2.00 11.64 2.13
CA PHE A 17 2.53 12.91 2.63
C PHE A 17 2.46 13.99 1.56
N GLY A 18 2.39 15.22 2.01
CA GLY A 18 2.41 16.41 1.19
C GLY A 18 1.02 16.88 0.79
N VAL A 19 0.99 18.07 0.21
CA VAL A 19 -0.22 18.72 -0.27
C VAL A 19 -0.30 18.65 -1.79
N MET A 20 -1.49 18.34 -2.31
CA MET A 20 -1.72 18.33 -3.75
C MET A 20 -1.62 19.76 -4.29
N LYS A 21 -0.60 20.02 -5.12
CA LYS A 21 -0.44 21.30 -5.82
C LYS A 21 -1.17 21.30 -7.15
N ASN A 22 -1.23 20.14 -7.79
CA ASN A 22 -2.10 19.85 -8.93
C ASN A 22 -2.35 18.33 -9.01
N ARG A 23 -3.11 17.88 -10.02
CA ARG A 23 -3.52 16.47 -10.18
C ARG A 23 -2.36 15.46 -10.21
N THR A 24 -1.15 15.88 -10.58
CA THR A 24 0.02 14.99 -10.72
C THR A 24 1.21 15.39 -9.86
N LEU A 25 1.11 16.48 -9.09
CA LEU A 25 2.19 16.99 -8.24
C LEU A 25 1.71 17.14 -6.81
N ARG A 26 2.39 16.43 -5.91
CA ARG A 26 2.25 16.58 -4.47
C ARG A 26 3.56 17.16 -3.93
N GLU A 27 3.46 18.23 -3.14
CA GLU A 27 4.61 18.87 -2.49
C GLU A 27 4.64 18.47 -1.03
N LEU A 28 5.75 17.88 -0.60
CA LEU A 28 6.02 17.63 0.82
C LEU A 28 6.18 18.95 1.56
N THR A 29 5.60 19.03 2.76
CA THR A 29 5.75 20.19 3.64
C THR A 29 7.10 20.16 4.36
N GLY A 30 7.56 21.32 4.83
CA GLY A 30 8.79 21.39 5.63
C GLY A 30 8.71 20.56 6.92
N GLU A 31 7.52 20.48 7.52
CA GLU A 31 7.24 19.64 8.69
C GLU A 31 7.41 18.15 8.36
N GLU A 32 6.87 17.66 7.25
CA GLU A 32 7.02 16.26 6.84
C GLU A 32 8.48 15.93 6.49
N ILE A 33 9.16 16.83 5.78
CA ILE A 33 10.56 16.63 5.39
C ILE A 33 11.46 16.58 6.62
N VAL A 34 11.37 17.56 7.53
CA VAL A 34 12.30 17.69 8.65
C VAL A 34 11.85 16.85 9.85
N GLY A 35 10.58 17.01 10.24
CA GLY A 35 9.99 16.49 11.47
C GLY A 35 9.55 15.03 11.43
N ARG A 36 9.25 14.49 10.24
CA ARG A 36 8.94 13.06 10.06
C ARG A 36 10.09 12.32 9.41
N ILE A 37 10.34 12.60 8.13
CA ILE A 37 11.33 11.85 7.34
C ILE A 37 12.73 12.06 7.93
N GLY A 38 13.10 13.32 8.19
CA GLY A 38 14.41 13.69 8.72
C GLY A 38 14.67 13.14 10.13
N ASP A 39 13.69 13.23 11.03
CA ASP A 39 13.79 12.64 12.38
C ASP A 39 13.89 11.11 12.31
N THR A 40 13.09 10.45 11.46
CA THR A 40 13.14 8.98 11.28
C THR A 40 14.52 8.51 10.82
N VAL A 41 15.12 9.18 9.83
CA VAL A 41 16.46 8.86 9.35
C VAL A 41 17.52 9.10 10.44
N ARG A 42 17.38 10.16 11.23
CA ARG A 42 18.30 10.46 12.35
C ARG A 42 18.19 9.41 13.45
N ALA A 43 16.97 9.05 13.83
CA ALA A 43 16.67 8.03 14.81
C ALA A 43 17.22 6.68 14.37
N TRP A 44 16.98 6.30 13.10
CA TRP A 44 17.48 5.07 12.51
C TRP A 44 19.01 5.02 12.59
N ARG A 45 19.71 6.08 12.16
CA ARG A 45 21.18 6.20 12.28
C ARG A 45 21.69 6.26 13.73
N GLY A 46 20.82 6.38 14.72
CA GLY A 46 21.18 6.53 16.13
C GLY A 46 21.90 7.84 16.44
N VAL A 47 21.56 8.91 15.71
CA VAL A 47 22.02 10.26 16.04
C VAL A 47 21.34 10.68 17.34
N GLY A 48 22.12 11.18 18.31
CA GLY A 48 21.57 11.64 19.59
C GLY A 48 20.65 12.86 19.45
N GLY A 49 19.72 13.04 20.40
CA GLY A 49 18.79 14.18 20.43
C GLY A 49 17.46 13.96 19.69
N VAL A 50 17.18 12.72 19.28
CA VAL A 50 15.88 12.26 18.77
C VAL A 50 15.49 10.96 19.48
N ASP A 51 14.20 10.62 19.45
CA ASP A 51 13.71 9.39 20.04
C ASP A 51 14.30 8.15 19.33
N PRO A 52 14.39 7.00 20.01
CA PRO A 52 14.84 5.75 19.41
C PRO A 52 14.00 5.37 18.20
N TYR A 53 14.66 4.78 17.19
CA TYR A 53 13.98 4.29 16.01
C TYR A 53 13.08 3.08 16.32
N GLU A 54 11.90 3.07 15.71
CA GLU A 54 10.99 1.94 15.64
C GLU A 54 10.39 1.82 14.24
N ASP A 55 10.07 0.59 13.83
CA ASP A 55 9.33 0.35 12.59
C ASP A 55 7.86 0.76 12.79
N VAL A 56 7.31 1.46 11.81
CA VAL A 56 5.93 1.97 11.86
C VAL A 56 5.16 1.44 10.65
N PRO A 57 4.15 0.58 10.84
CA PRO A 57 3.33 0.04 9.76
C PRO A 57 2.75 1.15 8.86
N GLY A 58 2.93 0.99 7.55
CA GLY A 58 2.51 1.95 6.54
C GLY A 58 3.43 3.18 6.39
N PHE A 59 4.50 3.32 7.19
CA PHE A 59 5.40 4.47 7.14
C PHE A 59 6.88 4.11 6.98
N CYS A 60 7.48 3.35 7.88
CA CYS A 60 8.92 3.05 7.82
C CYS A 60 9.28 1.66 8.34
N VAL A 61 10.32 1.08 7.75
CA VAL A 61 10.89 -0.21 8.21
C VAL A 61 12.38 -0.30 7.87
N SER A 62 13.17 -0.91 8.75
CA SER A 62 14.54 -1.32 8.46
C SER A 62 14.53 -2.75 7.95
N ALA A 63 14.97 -2.98 6.71
CA ALA A 63 15.00 -4.30 6.11
C ALA A 63 16.43 -4.74 5.78
N SER A 64 16.71 -6.02 6.00
CA SER A 64 18.00 -6.62 5.67
C SER A 64 18.18 -6.80 4.15
N LEU A 65 19.43 -6.94 3.71
CA LEU A 65 19.71 -7.30 2.31
C LEU A 65 19.13 -8.67 1.92
N ASP A 66 19.01 -9.61 2.86
CA ASP A 66 18.39 -10.92 2.61
C ASP A 66 16.89 -10.78 2.31
N THR A 67 16.18 -9.96 3.09
CA THR A 67 14.76 -9.62 2.84
C THR A 67 14.57 -8.95 1.48
N ILE A 68 15.51 -8.08 1.08
CA ILE A 68 15.49 -7.45 -0.24
C ILE A 68 15.70 -8.48 -1.35
N ALA A 69 16.60 -9.45 -1.14
CA ALA A 69 16.86 -10.52 -2.10
C ALA A 69 15.64 -11.45 -2.26
N GLU A 70 14.92 -11.76 -1.19
CA GLU A 70 13.64 -12.51 -1.23
C GLU A 70 12.55 -11.78 -2.02
N HIS A 71 12.66 -10.46 -2.16
CA HIS A 71 11.76 -9.62 -2.93
C HIS A 71 12.28 -9.24 -4.32
N ASP A 72 13.20 -10.04 -4.88
CA ASP A 72 13.80 -9.85 -6.20
C ASP A 72 14.41 -8.44 -6.39
N PHE A 73 14.94 -7.88 -5.30
CA PHE A 73 15.53 -6.53 -5.26
C PHE A 73 14.58 -5.39 -5.65
N VAL A 74 13.26 -5.60 -5.58
CA VAL A 74 12.27 -4.51 -5.78
C VAL A 74 12.31 -3.57 -4.58
N LEU A 75 12.67 -2.29 -4.79
CA LEU A 75 12.87 -1.31 -3.72
C LEU A 75 11.68 -0.38 -3.47
N THR A 76 10.47 -0.77 -3.85
CA THR A 76 9.28 0.05 -3.60
C THR A 76 8.93 0.00 -2.10
N PRO A 77 8.94 1.14 -1.37
CA PRO A 77 8.75 1.15 0.09
C PRO A 77 7.48 0.44 0.56
N GLY A 78 6.37 0.62 -0.16
CA GLY A 78 5.08 -0.02 0.13
C GLY A 78 5.11 -1.55 0.17
N ARG A 79 6.14 -2.20 -0.38
CA ARG A 79 6.33 -3.65 -0.29
C ARG A 79 6.84 -4.10 1.09
N TYR A 80 7.54 -3.21 1.80
CA TYR A 80 8.21 -3.53 3.06
C TYR A 80 7.48 -2.97 4.27
N VAL A 81 6.93 -1.74 4.17
CA VAL A 81 6.35 -1.05 5.33
C VAL A 81 5.02 -1.64 5.82
N GLY A 82 4.43 -2.60 5.10
CA GLY A 82 3.11 -3.14 5.42
C GLY A 82 1.98 -2.11 5.24
N ALA A 83 0.80 -2.43 5.76
CA ALA A 83 -0.30 -1.48 5.86
C ALA A 83 -0.38 -0.94 7.29
N ALA A 84 -0.58 0.37 7.43
CA ALA A 84 -1.09 0.89 8.70
C ALA A 84 -2.42 0.17 8.98
N GLU A 85 -2.69 -0.16 10.24
CA GLU A 85 -4.04 -0.58 10.62
C GLU A 85 -5.00 0.52 10.17
N ALA A 86 -5.77 0.25 9.12
CA ALA A 86 -6.84 1.14 8.74
C ALA A 86 -7.80 1.17 9.93
N GLU A 87 -8.11 2.36 10.45
CA GLU A 87 -9.28 2.52 11.30
C GLU A 87 -10.44 1.90 10.53
N ALA A 88 -10.98 0.80 11.03
CA ALA A 88 -12.10 0.13 10.41
C ALA A 88 -13.22 1.16 10.34
N ASP A 89 -13.59 1.57 9.13
CA ASP A 89 -14.80 2.36 8.93
C ASP A 89 -15.94 1.54 9.57
N PRO A 90 -16.59 2.06 10.62
CA PRO A 90 -17.59 1.31 11.36
C PRO A 90 -18.79 0.94 10.47
N ASP A 91 -18.97 1.64 9.35
CA ASP A 91 -20.02 1.39 8.36
C ASP A 91 -19.53 0.51 7.18
N ALA A 92 -18.25 0.09 7.16
CA ALA A 92 -17.74 -0.78 6.10
C ALA A 92 -18.25 -2.22 6.25
N GLU A 93 -18.70 -2.79 5.13
CA GLU A 93 -19.04 -4.22 5.06
C GLU A 93 -17.81 -5.09 5.40
N PRO A 94 -17.96 -6.13 6.26
CA PRO A 94 -16.88 -7.08 6.54
C PRO A 94 -16.34 -7.72 5.25
N VAL A 95 -15.04 -7.99 5.21
CA VAL A 95 -14.37 -8.53 4.01
C VAL A 95 -15.03 -9.81 3.51
N GLU A 96 -15.42 -10.69 4.42
CA GLU A 96 -16.08 -11.96 4.11
C GLU A 96 -17.46 -11.73 3.48
N GLN A 97 -18.22 -10.75 3.99
CA GLN A 97 -19.53 -10.39 3.43
C GLN A 97 -19.38 -9.76 2.04
N LYS A 98 -18.38 -8.90 1.86
CA LYS A 98 -18.04 -8.30 0.57
C LYS A 98 -17.67 -9.37 -0.45
N ILE A 99 -16.83 -10.33 -0.09
CA ILE A 99 -16.44 -11.45 -0.96
C ILE A 99 -17.67 -12.27 -1.35
N ALA A 100 -18.54 -12.62 -0.40
CA ALA A 100 -19.76 -13.37 -0.67
C ALA A 100 -20.69 -12.62 -1.62
N ARG A 101 -20.95 -11.33 -1.36
CA ARG A 101 -21.81 -10.47 -2.19
C ARG A 101 -21.26 -10.32 -3.60
N LEU A 102 -19.98 -10.01 -3.74
CA LEU A 102 -19.34 -9.84 -5.05
C LEU A 102 -19.28 -11.15 -5.83
N THR A 103 -19.07 -12.29 -5.16
CA THR A 103 -19.10 -13.61 -5.81
C THR A 103 -20.50 -13.95 -6.33
N ALA A 104 -21.54 -13.65 -5.56
CA ALA A 104 -22.92 -13.84 -6.00
C ALA A 104 -23.25 -12.98 -7.23
N LEU A 105 -22.88 -11.69 -7.18
CA LEU A 105 -23.07 -10.75 -8.30
C LEU A 105 -22.32 -11.22 -9.55
N LEU A 106 -21.08 -11.69 -9.40
CA LEU A 106 -20.29 -12.19 -10.53
C LEU A 106 -20.95 -13.40 -11.21
N ARG A 107 -21.53 -14.32 -10.43
CA ARG A 107 -22.24 -15.49 -10.96
C ARG A 107 -23.51 -15.08 -11.73
N GLU A 108 -24.25 -14.11 -11.21
CA GLU A 108 -25.42 -13.55 -11.90
C GLU A 108 -25.01 -12.93 -13.24
N GLN A 109 -23.92 -12.16 -13.26
CA GLN A 109 -23.40 -11.56 -14.49
C GLN A 109 -22.97 -12.60 -15.53
N PHE A 110 -22.38 -13.73 -15.11
CA PHE A 110 -22.08 -14.83 -16.04
C PHE A 110 -23.34 -15.45 -16.62
N ALA A 111 -24.36 -15.71 -15.80
CA ALA A 111 -25.62 -16.27 -16.28
C ALA A 111 -26.31 -15.33 -17.28
N GLU A 112 -26.31 -14.02 -17.01
CA GLU A 112 -26.86 -13.03 -17.94
C GLU A 112 -26.03 -12.93 -19.22
N SER A 113 -24.71 -13.00 -19.13
CA SER A 113 -23.82 -13.02 -20.30
C SER A 113 -24.09 -14.24 -21.20
N GLU A 114 -24.25 -15.43 -20.63
CA GLU A 114 -24.60 -16.64 -21.38
C GLU A 114 -25.99 -16.54 -22.04
N ARG A 115 -26.97 -15.98 -21.33
CA ARG A 115 -28.31 -15.73 -21.88
C ARG A 115 -28.22 -14.80 -23.08
N LEU A 116 -27.53 -13.67 -22.96
CA LEU A 116 -27.39 -12.69 -24.03
C LEU A 116 -26.63 -13.27 -25.22
N ALA A 117 -25.61 -14.09 -24.99
CA ALA A 117 -24.90 -14.79 -26.06
C ALA A 117 -25.83 -15.69 -26.88
N LYS A 118 -26.69 -16.48 -26.23
CA LYS A 118 -27.71 -17.30 -26.92
C LYS A 118 -28.67 -16.47 -27.75
N VAL A 119 -29.13 -15.34 -27.21
CA VAL A 119 -30.02 -14.42 -27.94
C VAL A 119 -29.34 -13.89 -29.20
N VAL A 120 -28.06 -13.52 -29.11
CA VAL A 120 -27.28 -13.06 -30.27
C VAL A 120 -27.17 -14.16 -31.34
N ASP A 121 -26.84 -15.39 -30.95
CA ASP A 121 -26.74 -16.53 -31.88
C ASP A 121 -28.07 -16.82 -32.58
N GLU A 122 -29.20 -16.76 -31.85
CA GLU A 122 -30.54 -16.92 -32.42
C GLU A 122 -30.89 -15.84 -33.44
N GLN A 123 -30.48 -14.59 -33.23
CA GLN A 123 -30.73 -13.52 -34.19
C GLN A 123 -29.87 -13.67 -35.44
N LEU A 124 -28.59 -14.05 -35.29
CA LEU A 124 -27.69 -14.28 -36.42
C LEU A 124 -28.13 -15.47 -37.28
N GLY A 125 -28.65 -16.55 -36.70
CA GLY A 125 -29.15 -17.70 -37.44
C GLY A 125 -30.46 -17.45 -38.21
N ARG A 126 -31.14 -16.32 -37.97
CA ARG A 126 -32.36 -15.90 -38.70
C ARG A 126 -32.04 -14.99 -39.89
N MET A 127 -30.79 -14.55 -40.04
CA MET A 127 -30.31 -13.80 -41.21
C MET A 127 -29.87 -14.74 -42.32
#